data_AF-A0A6L6ETP5-F1
#
_entry.id   AF-A0A6L6ETP5-F1
#
_cell.length_a   1.000
_cell.length_b   1.000
_cell.length_c   1.000
_cell.angle_alpha   90.00
_cell.angle_beta   90.00
_cell.angle_gamma   90.00
#
_symmetry.space_group_name_H-M   'P 1'
#
loop_
_entity.id
_entity.type
_entity.pdbx_description
1 polymer ?
#
loop_
_entity_poly.entity_id
_entity_poly.type
_entity_poly.pdbx_seq_one_letter_code
_entity_poly.pdbx_strand_id
1 'polypeptide(L)'
;QGSVTWTGREKGIDVLLALAIAIGAERDDYDVCILCSADTDLLPALEHARSMGKVVEVSGWKPENGYVNRLHLDRLWCHWLNRQDFDTVADRTDYTRSRGSRAR
;
A
#
# COMPACT_ATOMS: atom_id res chain seq x y z
N GLN A 1 -24.82 -23.06 -11.06
CA GLN A 1 -23.41 -22.64 -11.09
C GLN A 1 -23.37 -21.25 -11.72
N GLY A 2 -23.32 -20.19 -10.93
CA GLY A 2 -23.30 -18.81 -11.41
C GLY A 2 -21.85 -18.30 -11.43
N SER A 3 -21.33 -18.00 -12.61
CA SER A 3 -20.00 -17.40 -12.77
C SER A 3 -20.03 -15.94 -12.30
N VAL A 4 -19.27 -15.61 -11.27
CA VAL A 4 -19.05 -14.22 -10.82
C VAL A 4 -17.90 -13.66 -11.64
N THR A 5 -18.19 -12.69 -12.52
CA THR A 5 -17.18 -11.92 -13.24
C THR A 5 -16.75 -10.73 -12.39
N TRP A 6 -15.55 -10.81 -11.81
CA TRP A 6 -14.92 -9.69 -11.13
C TRP A 6 -14.50 -8.64 -12.16
N THR A 7 -15.20 -7.50 -12.20
CA THR A 7 -14.73 -6.34 -12.94
C THR A 7 -13.73 -5.60 -12.07
N GLY A 8 -12.43 -5.82 -12.32
CA GLY A 8 -11.35 -5.16 -11.57
C GLY A 8 -11.52 -3.64 -11.58
N ARG A 9 -11.84 -3.08 -10.41
CA ARG A 9 -12.07 -1.65 -10.18
C ARG A 9 -10.81 -0.95 -9.66
N GLU A 10 -9.63 -1.51 -9.96
CA GLU A 10 -8.32 -0.99 -9.52
C GLU A 10 -7.76 0.10 -10.44
N LYS A 11 -8.33 0.31 -11.63
CA LYS A 11 -7.82 1.30 -12.58
C LYS A 11 -7.92 2.71 -12.00
N GLY A 12 -6.80 3.25 -11.53
CA GLY A 12 -6.63 4.63 -11.10
C GLY A 12 -6.19 4.82 -9.64
N ILE A 13 -6.17 3.77 -8.81
CA ILE A 13 -5.68 3.90 -7.42
C ILE A 13 -4.19 4.23 -7.40
N ASP A 14 -3.39 3.57 -8.24
CA ASP A 14 -1.93 3.77 -8.28
C ASP A 14 -1.58 5.20 -8.71
N VAL A 15 -2.36 5.75 -9.65
CA VAL A 15 -2.21 7.15 -10.11
C VAL A 15 -2.54 8.13 -8.98
N LEU A 16 -3.65 7.91 -8.25
CA LEU A 16 -4.01 8.77 -7.12
C LEU A 16 -2.98 8.70 -6.00
N LEU A 17 -2.41 7.52 -5.75
CA LEU A 17 -1.37 7.32 -4.76
C LEU A 17 -0.06 8.02 -5.16
N ALA A 18 0.38 7.85 -6.40
CA ALA A 18 1.56 8.55 -6.94
C ALA A 18 1.38 10.07 -6.85
N LEU A 19 0.19 10.58 -7.19
CA LEU A 19 -0.12 12.00 -7.10
C LEU A 19 -0.10 12.50 -5.65
N ALA A 20 -0.65 11.73 -4.71
CA ALA A 20 -0.66 12.07 -3.29
C ALA A 20 0.78 12.14 -2.73
N ILE A 21 1.64 11.21 -3.12
CA ILE A 21 3.07 11.23 -2.76
C ILE A 21 3.71 12.51 -3.32
N ALA A 22 3.60 12.76 -4.63
CA ALA A 22 4.30 13.86 -5.27
C ALA A 22 3.80 15.25 -4.83
N ILE A 23 2.49 15.49 -4.88
CA ILE A 23 1.90 16.78 -4.48
C ILE A 23 2.07 17.01 -2.98
N GLY A 24 1.90 15.98 -2.15
CA GLY A 24 2.08 16.12 -0.71
C GLY A 24 3.53 16.48 -0.35
N ALA A 25 4.52 15.98 -1.10
CA ALA A 25 5.91 16.39 -0.91
C ALA A 25 6.12 17.88 -1.24
N GLU A 26 5.56 18.34 -2.38
CA GLU A 26 5.66 19.73 -2.82
C GLU A 26 4.98 20.72 -1.87
N ARG A 27 3.84 20.32 -1.31
CA ARG A 27 3.06 21.11 -0.36
C ARG A 27 3.57 21.07 1.07
N ASP A 28 4.60 20.26 1.32
CA ASP A 28 5.13 20.04 2.67
C ASP A 28 4.10 19.37 3.61
N ASP A 29 3.18 18.57 3.07
CA ASP A 29 2.08 17.94 3.82
C ASP A 29 2.57 16.79 4.74
N TYR A 30 3.80 16.31 4.53
CA TYR A 30 4.43 15.27 5.34
C TYR A 30 5.95 15.43 5.36
N ASP A 31 6.60 14.95 6.42
CA ASP A 31 8.06 14.85 6.51
C ASP A 31 8.58 13.48 6.06
N VAL A 32 7.79 12.43 6.34
CA VAL A 32 8.12 11.02 6.09
C VAL A 32 7.01 10.37 5.26
N CYS A 33 7.39 9.78 4.13
CA CYS A 33 6.52 8.94 3.32
C CYS A 33 6.83 7.46 3.61
N ILE A 34 5.86 6.72 4.15
CA ILE A 34 5.96 5.26 4.32
C ILE A 34 5.00 4.59 3.33
N LEU A 35 5.55 3.99 2.28
CA LEU A 35 4.76 3.31 1.26
C LEU A 35 4.58 1.82 1.61
N CYS A 36 3.32 1.40 1.75
CA CYS A 36 2.95 0.01 1.93
C CYS A 36 2.52 -0.64 0.61
N SER A 37 3.45 -0.72 -0.35
CA SER A 37 3.25 -1.35 -1.65
C SER A 37 4.57 -1.86 -2.21
N ALA A 38 4.51 -2.92 -3.02
CA ALA A 38 5.64 -3.42 -3.81
C ALA A 38 5.55 -3.02 -5.29
N ASP A 39 4.61 -2.12 -5.64
CA ASP A 39 4.39 -1.67 -7.01
C ASP A 39 5.52 -0.74 -7.48
N THR A 40 6.25 -1.19 -8.50
CA THR A 40 7.39 -0.48 -9.08
C THR A 40 6.99 0.79 -9.82
N ASP A 41 5.73 0.91 -10.24
CA ASP A 41 5.24 2.10 -10.96
C ASP A 41 5.18 3.34 -10.04
N LEU A 42 5.26 3.15 -8.72
CA LEU A 42 5.30 4.22 -7.73
C LEU A 42 6.72 4.76 -7.46
N LEU A 43 7.77 4.10 -7.96
CA LEU A 43 9.17 4.52 -7.75
C LEU A 43 9.44 5.97 -8.16
N PRO A 44 8.97 6.47 -9.33
CA PRO A 44 9.22 7.86 -9.72
C PRO A 44 8.63 8.88 -8.73
N ALA A 45 7.49 8.58 -8.11
CA ALA A 45 6.89 9.46 -7.11
C ALA A 45 7.69 9.49 -5.80
N LEU A 46 8.24 8.34 -5.39
CA LEU A 46 9.14 8.24 -4.24
C LEU A 46 10.47 8.98 -4.46
N GLU A 47 11.04 8.86 -5.67
CA GLU A 47 12.23 9.60 -6.07
C GLU A 47 11.98 11.11 -6.04
N HIS A 48 10.83 11.56 -6.55
CA HIS A 48 10.40 12.95 -6.47
C HIS A 48 10.31 13.43 -5.03
N ALA A 49 9.60 12.71 -4.16
CA ALA A 49 9.47 13.07 -2.75
C ALA A 49 10.84 13.21 -2.06
N ARG A 50 11.77 12.27 -2.32
CA ARG A 50 13.14 12.35 -1.80
C ARG A 50 13.89 13.56 -2.34
N SER A 51 13.71 13.91 -3.62
CA SER A 51 14.32 15.12 -4.20
C SER A 51 13.83 16.41 -3.54
N MET A 52 12.60 16.40 -3.01
CA MET A 52 12.00 17.48 -2.21
C MET A 52 12.44 17.46 -0.73
N GLY A 53 13.41 16.61 -0.38
CA GLY A 53 13.97 16.52 0.98
C GLY A 53 13.19 15.63 1.94
N LYS A 54 12.18 14.88 1.46
CA LYS A 54 11.38 13.97 2.30
C LYS A 54 12.15 12.71 2.64
N VAL A 55 11.90 12.18 3.84
CA VAL A 55 12.34 10.83 4.20
C VAL A 55 11.40 9.84 3.55
N VAL A 56 11.95 8.86 2.85
CA VAL A 56 11.17 7.83 2.15
C VAL A 56 11.52 6.47 2.71
N GLU A 57 10.49 5.73 3.08
CA GLU A 57 10.55 4.38 3.63
C GLU A 57 9.50 3.51 2.95
N VAL A 58 9.70 2.20 2.91
CA VAL A 58 8.69 1.26 2.39
C VAL A 58 8.40 0.16 3.41
N SER A 59 7.25 -0.48 3.30
CA SER A 59 6.98 -1.74 3.98
C SER A 59 6.93 -2.88 2.97
N GLY A 60 7.36 -4.06 3.41
CA GLY A 60 7.39 -5.25 2.57
C GLY A 60 7.06 -6.48 3.38
N TRP A 61 6.48 -7.49 2.72
CA TRP A 61 6.20 -8.77 3.36
C TRP A 61 7.43 -9.68 3.31
N LYS A 62 7.81 -10.22 4.46
CA LYS A 62 8.85 -11.23 4.61
C LYS A 62 8.19 -12.57 4.98
N PRO A 63 7.91 -13.45 4.01
CA PRO A 63 7.33 -14.75 4.29
C PRO A 63 8.35 -15.67 4.99
N GLU A 64 7.86 -16.63 5.77
CA GLU A 64 8.70 -17.64 6.42
C GLU A 64 9.46 -18.49 5.39
N ASN A 65 8.82 -18.77 4.25
CA ASN A 65 9.40 -19.46 3.11
C ASN A 65 9.00 -18.74 1.81
N GLY A 66 9.96 -18.58 0.88
CA GLY A 66 9.71 -18.05 -0.46
C GLY A 66 10.44 -16.74 -0.77
N TYR A 67 10.04 -16.11 -1.88
CA TYR A 67 10.67 -14.89 -2.40
C TYR A 67 10.08 -13.63 -1.75
N VAL A 68 10.96 -12.68 -1.47
CA VAL A 68 10.60 -11.31 -1.08
C VAL A 68 10.58 -10.44 -2.33
N ASN A 69 9.49 -9.69 -2.53
CA ASN A 69 9.48 -8.59 -3.50
C ASN A 69 9.59 -7.29 -2.72
N ARG A 70 10.54 -6.44 -3.10
CA ARG A 70 10.80 -5.15 -2.47
C ARG A 70 11.11 -4.12 -3.55
N LEU A 71 10.63 -2.91 -3.34
CA LEU A 71 11.10 -1.74 -4.06
C LEU A 71 12.58 -1.50 -3.77
N HIS A 72 13.34 -1.24 -4.83
CA HIS A 72 14.77 -0.97 -4.76
C HIS A 72 15.01 0.51 -5.07
N LEU A 73 15.34 1.27 -4.04
CA LEU A 73 15.94 2.61 -4.15
C LEU A 73 17.19 2.65 -3.28
N ASP A 74 18.16 3.49 -3.65
CA ASP A 74 19.36 3.68 -2.85
C ASP A 74 19.00 4.10 -1.41
N ARG A 75 19.62 3.50 -0.40
CA ARG A 75 19.40 3.80 1.04
C ARG A 75 17.92 3.78 1.48
N LEU A 76 17.10 2.95 0.88
CA LEU A 76 15.68 2.81 1.23
C LEU A 76 15.51 1.95 2.49
N TRP A 77 15.07 2.56 3.60
CA TRP A 77 14.66 1.81 4.77
C TRP A 77 13.41 0.99 4.44
N CYS A 78 13.34 -0.24 4.97
CA CYS A 78 12.07 -0.94 4.90
C CYS A 78 11.69 -1.78 6.11
N HIS A 79 10.43 -1.56 6.48
CA HIS A 79 9.70 -2.21 7.54
C HIS A 79 9.25 -3.57 7.03
N TRP A 80 9.94 -4.63 7.46
CA TRP A 80 9.55 -5.99 7.13
C TRP A 80 8.41 -6.43 8.03
N LEU A 81 7.29 -6.77 7.41
CA LEU A 81 6.12 -7.35 8.05
C LEU A 81 6.13 -8.85 7.84
N ASN A 82 5.62 -9.59 8.81
CA ASN A 82 5.51 -11.05 8.74
C ASN A 82 4.13 -11.53 9.21
N ARG A 83 3.93 -12.85 9.21
CA ARG A 83 2.66 -13.49 9.57
C ARG A 83 2.16 -13.10 10.95
N GLN A 84 3.05 -13.03 11.93
CA GLN A 84 2.73 -12.64 13.29
C GLN A 84 2.20 -11.20 13.34
N ASP A 85 2.84 -10.26 12.63
CA ASP A 85 2.39 -8.86 12.59
C ASP A 85 0.96 -8.77 12.03
N PHE A 86 0.68 -9.47 10.92
CA PHE A 86 -0.66 -9.53 10.35
C PHE A 86 -1.69 -10.10 11.33
N ASP A 87 -1.39 -11.23 11.96
CA ASP A 87 -2.33 -11.92 12.85
C ASP A 87 -2.69 -11.06 14.08
N THR A 88 -1.81 -10.14 14.51
CA THR A 88 -2.08 -9.23 15.65
C THR A 88 -3.10 -8.14 15.33
N VAL A 89 -3.21 -7.73 14.06
CA VAL A 89 -4.10 -6.63 13.61
C VAL A 89 -5.24 -7.09 12.71
N ALA A 90 -5.29 -8.38 12.37
CA ALA A 90 -6.27 -8.94 11.46
C ALA A 90 -7.71 -8.71 11.95
N ASP A 91 -8.47 -7.93 11.20
CA ASP A 91 -9.90 -7.77 11.40
C ASP A 91 -10.65 -9.00 10.86
N ARG A 92 -11.36 -9.70 11.75
CA ARG A 92 -12.14 -10.89 11.42
C ARG A 92 -13.57 -10.58 10.98
N THR A 93 -13.93 -9.30 10.85
CA THR A 93 -15.24 -8.84 10.41
C THR A 93 -15.46 -9.21 8.94
N ASP A 94 -16.54 -9.96 8.68
CA ASP A 94 -16.95 -10.30 7.32
C ASP A 94 -17.78 -9.15 6.72
N TYR A 95 -17.12 -8.29 5.95
CA TYR A 95 -17.73 -7.14 5.26
C TYR A 95 -18.58 -7.52 4.04
N THR A 96 -18.56 -8.79 3.61
CA THR A 96 -19.38 -9.26 2.48
C THR A 96 -20.80 -9.59 2.91
N ARG A 97 -21.04 -9.76 4.21
CA ARG A 97 -22.39 -9.90 4.75
C ARG A 97 -23.05 -8.52 4.76
N SER A 98 -23.99 -8.30 3.84
CA SER A 98 -24.91 -7.18 3.95
C SER A 98 -25.52 -7.21 5.35
N ARG A 99 -25.41 -6.12 6.12
CA ARG A 99 -26.13 -5.99 7.40
C ARG A 99 -27.61 -6.19 7.08
N GLY A 100 -28.15 -7.35 7.47
CA GLY A 100 -29.52 -7.74 7.15
C GLY A 100 -30.46 -6.58 7.42
N SER A 101 -31.27 -6.25 6.42
CA SER A 101 -32.35 -5.29 6.56
C SER A 101 -33.16 -5.66 7.80
N ARG A 102 -33.14 -4.80 8.82
CA ARG A 102 -34.13 -4.84 9.89
C ARG A 102 -35.47 -4.56 9.22
N ALA A 103 -36.22 -5.61 8.91
CA ALA A 103 -37.63 -5.51 8.58
C ALA A 103 -38.34 -4.86 9.76
N ARG A 104 -38.97 -3.72 9.49
CA ARG A 104 -39.98 -3.11 10.37
C ARG A 104 -41.30 -3.86 10.19
#